data_AF-A0A7V8FKE1-F1
#
_entry.id   AF-A0A7V8FKE1-F1
#
_cell.length_a   1.000
_cell.length_b   1.000
_cell.length_c   1.000
_cell.angle_alpha   90.00
_cell.angle_beta   90.00
_cell.angle_gamma   90.00
#
_symmetry.space_group_name_H-M   'P 1'
#
loop_
_entity.id
_entity.type
_entity.pdbx_description
1 polymer ?
#
loop_
_entity_poly.entity_id
_entity_poly.type
_entity_poly.pdbx_seq_one_letter_code
_entity_poly.pdbx_strand_id
1 'polypeptide(L)'
;MTVGRELTKQFEEIATVPAADLPAWLQATPQRQRGEFVLALHPAPEDTADADEHGLGTRALKLLLAELPLKTAVRLAAELSGEPRNALYERGLRLKDPG
;
A
#
# COMPACT_ATOMS: atom_id res chain seq x y z
N MET A 1 -12.49 -2.53 -3.03
CA MET A 1 -13.21 -1.63 -2.09
C MET A 1 -14.66 -2.06 -2.06
N THR A 2 -15.29 -2.07 -0.89
CA THR A 2 -16.71 -2.37 -0.75
C THR A 2 -17.48 -1.11 -0.35
N VAL A 3 -18.61 -0.88 -1.01
CA VAL A 3 -19.58 0.18 -0.71
C VAL A 3 -20.79 -0.49 -0.09
N GLY A 4 -21.22 -0.03 1.08
CA GLY A 4 -22.52 -0.34 1.66
C GLY A 4 -23.38 0.93 1.65
N ARG A 5 -24.46 0.94 0.87
CA ARG A 5 -25.39 2.06 0.76
C ARG A 5 -26.66 1.76 1.54
N GLU A 6 -27.15 2.72 2.32
CA GLU A 6 -28.44 2.62 3.04
C GLU A 6 -28.58 1.32 3.86
N LEU A 7 -27.51 0.91 4.56
CA LEU A 7 -27.48 -0.32 5.35
C LEU A 7 -28.65 -0.36 6.33
N THR A 8 -29.30 -1.52 6.44
CA THR A 8 -30.50 -1.85 7.21
C THR A 8 -31.80 -1.17 6.73
N LYS A 9 -31.78 -0.43 5.62
CA LYS A 9 -32.96 0.28 5.10
C LYS A 9 -33.51 -0.39 3.83
N GLN A 10 -34.70 0.02 3.39
CA GLN A 10 -35.42 -0.59 2.27
C GLN A 10 -34.62 -0.63 0.96
N PHE A 11 -33.72 0.33 0.74
CA PHE A 11 -32.93 0.44 -0.48
C PHE A 11 -31.45 0.09 -0.27
N GLU A 12 -31.17 -0.85 0.64
CA GLU A 12 -29.82 -1.33 0.89
C GLU A 12 -29.15 -1.86 -0.40
N GLU A 13 -27.90 -1.46 -0.63
CA GLU A 13 -27.08 -1.98 -1.72
C GLU A 13 -25.64 -2.16 -1.26
N ILE A 14 -25.11 -3.38 -1.40
CA ILE A 14 -23.71 -3.70 -1.11
C ILE A 14 -23.03 -4.10 -2.41
N ALA A 15 -21.97 -3.37 -2.77
CA ALA A 15 -21.20 -3.63 -3.98
C ALA A 15 -19.72 -3.64 -3.67
N THR A 16 -18.99 -4.61 -4.22
CA THR A 16 -17.53 -4.61 -4.21
C THR A 16 -17.04 -4.33 -5.63
N VAL A 17 -16.27 -3.26 -5.78
CA VAL A 17 -15.71 -2.82 -7.06
C VAL A 17 -14.22 -2.49 -6.88
N PRO A 18 -13.43 -2.55 -7.96
CA PRO A 18 -12.15 -1.87 -8.01
C PRO A 18 -12.33 -0.41 -7.59
N ALA A 19 -11.39 0.14 -6.81
CA ALA A 19 -11.55 1.50 -6.29
C ALA A 19 -11.66 2.54 -7.42
N ALA A 20 -10.94 2.31 -8.52
CA ALA A 20 -10.98 3.14 -9.73
C ALA A 20 -12.35 3.16 -10.41
N ASP A 21 -13.16 2.11 -10.24
CA ASP A 21 -14.45 1.97 -10.93
C ASP A 21 -15.61 2.57 -10.13
N LEU A 22 -15.38 3.00 -8.88
CA LEU A 22 -16.43 3.58 -8.04
C LEU A 22 -17.16 4.76 -8.69
N PRO A 23 -16.50 5.72 -9.36
CA PRO A 23 -17.20 6.83 -10.02
C PRO A 23 -18.17 6.33 -11.09
N ALA A 24 -17.77 5.36 -11.91
CA ALA A 24 -18.64 4.78 -12.92
C ALA A 24 -19.82 4.04 -12.28
N TRP A 25 -19.57 3.30 -11.19
CA TRP A 25 -20.61 2.61 -10.43
C TRP A 25 -21.66 3.57 -9.85
N LEU A 26 -21.24 4.71 -9.31
CA LEU A 26 -22.11 5.77 -8.79
C LEU A 26 -22.94 6.45 -9.89
N GLN A 27 -22.35 6.64 -11.08
CA GLN A 27 -23.03 7.30 -12.21
C GLN A 27 -24.00 6.38 -12.96
N ALA A 28 -23.92 5.06 -12.77
CA ALA A 28 -24.77 4.10 -13.46
C ALA A 28 -26.28 4.28 -13.16
N THR A 29 -26.65 4.86 -12.02
CA THR A 29 -28.04 5.20 -11.71
C THR A 29 -28.14 6.36 -10.71
N PRO A 30 -29.10 7.30 -10.86
CA PRO A 30 -29.31 8.38 -9.90
C PRO A 30 -29.54 7.92 -8.46
N GLN A 31 -30.07 6.70 -8.28
CA GLN A 31 -30.35 6.15 -6.94
C GLN A 31 -29.07 5.90 -6.13
N ARG A 32 -27.95 5.60 -6.81
CA ARG A 32 -26.65 5.34 -6.18
C ARG A 32 -25.92 6.60 -5.71
N GLN A 33 -26.49 7.77 -5.94
CA GLN A 33 -25.92 9.06 -5.49
C GLN A 33 -26.67 9.64 -4.28
N ARG A 34 -27.58 8.86 -3.68
CA ARG A 34 -28.46 9.31 -2.61
C ARG A 34 -28.27 8.47 -1.35
N GLY A 35 -28.42 9.15 -0.22
CA GLY A 35 -28.43 8.50 1.09
C GLY A 35 -27.05 8.44 1.74
N GLU A 36 -26.91 7.52 2.67
CA GLU A 36 -25.73 7.26 3.48
C GLU A 36 -24.90 6.11 2.90
N PHE A 37 -23.59 6.21 3.07
CA PHE A 37 -22.63 5.26 2.54
C PHE A 37 -21.60 4.87 3.60
N VAL A 38 -21.22 3.60 3.58
CA VAL A 38 -20.03 3.07 4.26
C VAL A 38 -19.07 2.60 3.18
N LEU A 39 -17.81 3.01 3.28
CA LEU A 39 -16.74 2.57 2.39
C LEU A 39 -15.74 1.72 3.17
N ALA A 40 -15.65 0.44 2.83
CA ALA A 40 -14.59 -0.44 3.30
C ALA A 40 -13.46 -0.46 2.28
N LEU A 41 -12.33 0.16 2.64
CA LEU A 41 -11.11 0.12 1.85
C LEU A 41 -10.41 -1.21 2.12
N HIS A 42 -10.16 -1.95 1.04
CA HIS A 42 -9.44 -3.22 1.11
C HIS A 42 -7.95 -2.89 1.01
N PRO A 43 -7.07 -3.68 1.65
CA PRO A 43 -5.65 -3.53 1.42
C PRO A 43 -5.38 -3.64 -0.09
N ALA A 44 -4.49 -2.78 -0.59
CA ALA A 44 -3.91 -3.03 -1.91
C ALA A 44 -3.25 -4.42 -1.87
N PRO A 45 -3.30 -5.20 -2.96
CA PRO A 45 -2.41 -6.36 -3.06
C PRO A 45 -0.99 -5.87 -2.78
N GLU A 46 -0.22 -6.65 -2.02
CA GLU A 46 1.18 -6.33 -1.76
C GLU A 46 1.91 -6.26 -3.10
N ASP A 47 2.05 -5.05 -3.61
CA ASP A 47 2.84 -4.81 -4.79
C ASP A 47 4.29 -4.85 -4.31
N THR A 48 4.93 -6.00 -4.52
CA THR A 48 6.31 -6.24 -4.10
C THR A 48 7.28 -5.26 -4.75
N ALA A 49 6.86 -4.53 -5.79
CA ALA A 49 7.63 -3.46 -6.43
C ALA A 49 7.50 -2.09 -5.73
N ASP A 50 6.33 -1.73 -5.18
CA ASP A 50 6.12 -0.45 -4.49
C ASP A 50 6.52 -0.49 -3.02
N ALA A 51 6.29 -1.62 -2.34
CA ALA A 51 6.89 -1.91 -1.03
C ALA A 51 8.41 -1.80 -1.11
N ASP A 52 8.96 -2.09 -2.28
CA ASP A 52 10.35 -2.06 -2.56
C ASP A 52 10.90 -0.62 -2.58
N GLU A 53 10.35 0.31 -3.35
CA GLU A 53 10.94 1.66 -3.43
C GLU A 53 10.56 2.59 -2.24
N HIS A 54 9.36 2.40 -1.69
CA HIS A 54 8.77 3.26 -0.66
C HIS A 54 8.65 2.60 0.73
N GLY A 55 9.05 1.34 0.87
CA GLY A 55 9.04 0.59 2.12
C GLY A 55 9.91 1.21 3.21
N LEU A 56 9.55 0.92 4.47
CA LEU A 56 10.27 1.41 5.64
C LEU A 56 11.74 0.94 5.61
N GLY A 57 11.99 -0.31 5.20
CA GLY A 57 13.33 -0.88 5.11
C GLY A 57 14.20 -0.14 4.10
N THR A 58 13.66 0.16 2.92
CA THR A 58 14.36 0.94 1.88
C THR A 58 14.64 2.37 2.33
N ARG A 59 13.67 3.04 2.96
CA ARG A 59 13.85 4.41 3.47
C ARG A 59 14.90 4.46 4.58
N ALA A 60 14.83 3.53 5.54
CA ALA A 60 15.83 3.41 6.59
C ALA A 60 17.22 3.12 5.99
N LEU A 61 17.30 2.20 5.02
CA LEU A 61 18.56 1.81 4.38
C LEU A 61 19.22 3.00 3.66
N LYS A 62 18.47 3.83 2.92
CA LYS A 62 18.97 5.05 2.27
C LYS A 62 19.62 6.01 3.26
N LEU A 63 18.98 6.23 4.42
CA LEU A 63 19.51 7.12 5.47
C LEU A 63 20.73 6.52 6.18
N LEU A 64 20.66 5.23 6.52
CA LEU A 64 21.72 4.55 7.26
C LEU A 64 23.00 4.37 6.42
N LEU A 65 22.88 4.17 5.11
CA LEU A 65 24.04 4.03 4.21
C LEU A 65 24.88 5.31 4.08
N ALA A 66 24.32 6.48 4.40
CA ALA A 66 25.09 7.73 4.46
C ALA A 66 26.10 7.74 5.62
N GLU A 67 25.78 7.03 6.71
CA GLU A 67 26.52 7.13 7.98
C GLU A 67 27.22 5.82 8.37
N LEU A 68 26.78 4.68 7.82
CA LEU A 68 27.18 3.34 8.28
C LEU A 68 27.61 2.42 7.14
N PRO A 69 28.51 1.45 7.41
CA PRO A 69 28.81 0.37 6.47
C PRO A 69 27.57 -0.47 6.12
N LEU A 70 27.49 -0.92 4.87
CA LEU A 70 26.38 -1.68 4.28
C LEU A 70 25.83 -2.77 5.21
N LYS A 71 26.71 -3.60 5.77
CA LYS A 71 26.31 -4.72 6.64
C LYS A 71 25.53 -4.26 7.88
N THR A 72 25.93 -3.13 8.48
CA THR A 72 25.28 -2.57 9.67
C THR A 72 23.99 -1.86 9.29
N ALA A 73 24.00 -1.09 8.20
CA ALA A 73 22.80 -0.43 7.68
C ALA A 73 21.69 -1.43 7.34
N VAL A 74 22.03 -2.53 6.66
CA VAL A 74 21.09 -3.61 6.30
C VAL A 74 20.52 -4.31 7.53
N ARG A 75 21.35 -4.59 8.55
CA ARG A 75 20.88 -5.21 9.79
C ARG A 75 19.86 -4.33 10.50
N LEU A 76 20.17 -3.04 10.69
CA LEU A 76 19.29 -2.09 11.35
C LEU A 76 18.00 -1.84 10.56
N ALA A 77 18.09 -1.72 9.23
CA ALA A 77 16.92 -1.58 8.36
C ALA A 77 15.98 -2.80 8.45
N ALA A 78 16.53 -4.02 8.52
CA ALA A 78 15.74 -5.24 8.70
C ALA A 78 15.05 -5.29 10.07
N GLU A 79 15.77 -4.91 11.14
CA GLU A 79 15.21 -4.85 12.50
C GLU A 79 14.08 -3.80 12.62
N LEU A 80 14.19 -2.65 11.94
CA LEU A 80 13.18 -1.59 11.96
C LEU A 80 11.94 -1.90 11.14
N SER A 81 12.10 -2.57 9.99
CA SER A 81 11.04 -2.78 9.01
C SER A 81 10.39 -4.16 9.07
N GLY A 82 11.08 -5.15 9.62
CA GLY A 82 10.70 -6.57 9.50
C GLY A 82 10.95 -7.16 8.11
N GLU A 83 11.49 -6.39 7.16
CA GLU A 83 11.77 -6.88 5.80
C GLU A 83 12.95 -7.88 5.77
N PRO A 84 12.95 -8.85 4.84
CA PRO A 84 14.01 -9.85 4.76
C PRO A 84 15.39 -9.23 4.54
N ARG A 85 16.33 -9.60 5.41
CA ARG A 85 17.71 -9.10 5.37
C ARG A 85 18.40 -9.28 4.00
N ASN A 86 18.16 -10.41 3.34
CA ASN A 86 18.76 -10.68 2.02
C ASN A 86 18.23 -9.72 0.95
N ALA A 87 16.93 -9.42 0.95
CA ALA A 87 16.33 -8.47 0.02
C ALA A 87 16.89 -7.05 0.24
N LEU A 88 17.01 -6.63 1.51
CA LEU A 88 17.62 -5.36 1.88
C LEU A 88 19.11 -5.28 1.55
N TYR A 89 19.84 -6.40 1.60
CA TYR A 89 21.26 -6.45 1.21
C TYR A 89 21.44 -6.19 -0.29
N GLU A 90 20.72 -6.92 -1.13
CA GLU A 90 20.73 -6.73 -2.60
C GLU A 90 20.29 -5.31 -2.98
N ARG A 91 19.30 -4.76 -2.27
CA ARG A 91 18.90 -3.36 -2.44
C ARG A 91 20.01 -2.39 -2.04
N GLY A 92 20.69 -2.64 -0.92
CA GLY A 92 21.78 -1.79 -0.45
C GLY A 92 22.97 -1.78 -1.41
N LEU A 93 23.27 -2.89 -2.08
CA LEU A 93 24.27 -2.93 -3.15
C LEU A 93 23.85 -2.03 -4.32
N ARG A 94 22.62 -2.15 -4.81
CA ARG A 94 22.07 -1.29 -5.88
C ARG A 94 22.09 0.20 -5.53
N LEU A 95 21.91 0.55 -4.26
CA LEU A 95 21.94 1.95 -3.79
C LEU A 95 23.36 2.51 -3.66
N LYS A 96 24.37 1.67 -3.41
CA LYS A 96 25.78 2.12 -3.30
C LYS A 96 26.47 2.25 -4.65
N ASP A 97 26.10 1.39 -5.60
CA ASP A 97 26.59 1.44 -6.98
C ASP A 97 25.41 1.72 -7.94
N PRO A 98 24.91 2.96 -7.98
CA PRO A 98 23.96 3.37 -9.01
C PRO A 98 24.74 3.44 -10.33
N GLY A 99 24.68 2.38 -11.12
CA GLY A 99 25.11 2.44 -12.53
C GLY A 99 24.38 3.54 -13.29
#